data_AF-W6EMA3-F1
#
_entry.id   AF-W6EMA3-F1
#
_cell.length_a   1.000
_cell.length_b   1.000
_cell.length_c   1.000
_cell.angle_alpha   90.00
_cell.angle_beta   90.00
_cell.angle_gamma   90.00
#
_symmetry.space_group_name_H-M   'P 1'
#
loop_
_entity.id
_entity.type
_entity.pdbx_description
1 polymer ?
#
loop_
_entity_poly.entity_id
_entity_poly.type
_entity_poly.pdbx_seq_one_letter_code
_entity_poly.pdbx_strand_id
1 'polypeptide(L)'
;IPEMQQWEHMVSNYTENREEVAYTFQLTKRDIYVRFTMSSTGSFKRFRWISMSEGWNNLWYGPNEACSIYNACGPYGYCDMDTSPVCNCIRGFKKRNLLEWERTNGSIGCVRKTRLSCRGDGFLKLTKVKLPETKGATVDMKISSKECEEKCRRDCNCTAFSSADIRKVESGCVIWTGGLLDIRNYASG
;
A
#
# COMPACT_ATOMS: atom_id res chain seq x y z
N ILE A 1 -1.19 -3.54 5.65
CA ILE A 1 -0.46 -4.81 5.46
C ILE A 1 -1.11 -5.79 6.43
N PRO A 2 -2.03 -6.66 5.96
CA PRO A 2 -2.79 -7.59 6.79
C PRO A 2 -1.92 -8.37 7.79
N GLU A 3 -0.67 -8.64 7.44
CA GLU A 3 0.34 -9.34 8.22
C GLU A 3 0.80 -8.57 9.49
N MET A 4 0.47 -7.28 9.58
CA MET A 4 0.72 -6.43 10.76
C MET A 4 -0.49 -6.34 11.69
N GLN A 5 -1.63 -6.93 11.32
CA GLN A 5 -2.87 -6.86 12.08
C GLN A 5 -2.93 -8.08 13.02
N GLN A 6 -2.86 -7.83 14.34
CA GLN A 6 -2.89 -8.82 15.45
C GLN A 6 -1.53 -9.43 15.84
N TRP A 7 -0.63 -8.58 16.34
CA TRP A 7 0.57 -9.07 17.04
C TRP A 7 0.25 -9.24 18.52
N GLU A 8 0.09 -10.49 18.97
CA GLU A 8 -0.20 -10.81 20.36
C GLU A 8 0.80 -10.14 21.32
N HIS A 9 0.27 -9.66 22.44
CA HIS A 9 1.03 -9.03 23.51
C HIS A 9 1.83 -7.78 23.12
N MET A 10 1.48 -7.16 21.99
CA MET A 10 2.09 -5.91 21.54
C MET A 10 0.99 -4.92 21.14
N VAL A 11 1.03 -3.73 21.75
CA VAL A 11 0.22 -2.58 21.33
C VAL A 11 1.13 -1.65 20.56
N SER A 12 0.68 -1.14 19.43
CA SER A 12 1.44 -0.17 18.65
C SER A 12 0.64 1.08 18.37
N ASN A 13 1.35 2.19 18.21
CA ASN A 13 0.79 3.47 17.84
C ASN A 13 1.64 4.14 16.77
N TYR A 14 0.97 4.87 15.90
CA TYR A 14 1.60 5.79 14.97
C TYR A 14 1.19 7.20 15.39
N THR A 15 2.16 7.96 15.89
CA THR A 15 1.96 9.36 16.25
C THR A 15 2.35 10.22 15.06
N GLU A 16 1.45 11.11 14.65
CA GLU A 16 1.71 12.16 13.68
C GLU A 16 1.18 13.48 14.23
N ASN A 17 2.09 14.35 14.65
CA ASN A 17 1.77 15.68 15.15
C ASN A 17 2.88 16.68 14.79
N ARG A 18 2.89 17.86 15.41
CA ARG A 18 3.89 18.92 15.12
C ARG A 18 5.28 18.65 15.72
N GLU A 19 5.38 17.75 16.67
CA GLU A 19 6.59 17.44 17.44
C GLU A 19 7.25 16.16 16.91
N GLU A 20 6.45 15.13 16.63
CA GLU A 20 6.93 13.84 16.16
C GLU A 20 6.07 13.21 15.07
N VAL A 21 6.74 12.46 14.20
CA VAL A 21 6.15 11.52 13.26
C VAL A 21 6.87 10.19 13.46
N ALA A 22 6.27 9.31 14.25
CA ALA A 22 6.94 8.11 14.74
C ALA A 22 5.98 6.93 14.93
N TYR A 23 6.50 5.74 14.65
CA TYR A 23 5.88 4.48 15.05
C TYR A 23 6.51 4.00 16.36
N THR A 24 5.67 3.67 17.34
CA THR A 24 6.10 3.12 18.63
C THR A 24 5.29 1.88 18.98
N PHE A 25 5.87 1.00 19.79
CA PHE A 25 5.19 -0.18 20.30
C PHE A 25 5.53 -0.39 21.78
N GLN A 26 4.60 -1.01 22.48
CA GLN A 26 4.74 -1.41 23.88
C GLN A 26 4.29 -2.86 24.04
N LEU A 27 4.94 -3.58 24.94
CA LEU A 27 4.60 -4.96 25.25
C LEU A 27 3.64 -4.99 26.44
N THR A 28 2.59 -5.80 26.35
CA THR A 28 1.57 -5.90 27.40
C THR A 28 1.96 -6.85 28.52
N LYS A 29 3.03 -7.63 28.34
CA LYS A 29 3.58 -8.55 29.32
C LYS A 29 5.09 -8.33 29.49
N ARG A 30 5.57 -8.42 30.74
CA ARG A 30 6.98 -8.11 31.10
C ARG A 30 7.97 -9.23 30.77
N ASP A 31 7.50 -10.46 30.69
CA ASP A 31 8.28 -11.67 30.39
C ASP A 31 8.45 -11.91 28.89
N ILE A 32 7.84 -11.07 28.06
CA ILE A 32 7.94 -11.14 26.60
C ILE A 32 8.97 -10.13 26.13
N TYR A 33 9.89 -10.58 25.29
CA TYR A 33 10.86 -9.72 24.60
C TYR A 33 10.61 -9.79 23.11
N VAL A 34 10.38 -8.62 22.50
CA VAL A 34 10.19 -8.45 21.06
C VAL A 34 11.13 -7.35 20.59
N ARG A 35 11.73 -7.54 19.41
CA ARG A 35 12.52 -6.49 18.76
C ARG A 35 12.25 -6.45 17.26
N PHE A 36 12.40 -5.26 16.70
CA PHE A 36 12.47 -5.04 15.27
C PHE A 36 13.92 -4.77 14.88
N THR A 37 14.37 -5.35 13.78
CA THR A 37 15.77 -5.19 13.36
C THR A 37 15.86 -5.23 11.84
N MET A 38 16.62 -4.29 11.28
CA MET A 38 17.02 -4.33 9.88
C MET A 38 18.21 -5.28 9.74
N SER A 39 18.10 -6.29 8.87
CA SER A 39 19.24 -7.15 8.55
C SER A 39 20.26 -6.44 7.66
N SER A 40 21.49 -6.93 7.63
CA SER A 40 22.54 -6.46 6.70
C SER A 40 22.15 -6.57 5.23
N THR A 41 21.19 -7.44 4.91
CA THR A 41 20.64 -7.65 3.56
C THR A 41 19.43 -6.76 3.25
N GLY A 42 19.06 -5.81 4.12
CA GLY A 42 17.94 -4.89 3.89
C GLY A 42 16.55 -5.46 4.16
N SER A 43 16.44 -6.55 4.92
CA SER A 43 15.14 -7.09 5.35
C SER A 43 14.78 -6.59 6.74
N PHE A 44 13.61 -5.97 6.87
CA PHE A 44 13.07 -5.57 8.17
C PHE A 44 12.41 -6.77 8.84
N LYS A 45 12.87 -7.14 10.03
CA LYS A 45 12.47 -8.38 10.71
C LYS A 45 11.91 -8.09 12.09
N ARG A 46 10.95 -8.89 12.52
CA ARG A 46 10.41 -8.93 13.87
C ARG A 46 10.82 -10.23 14.54
N PHE A 47 11.45 -10.12 15.71
CA PHE A 47 11.87 -11.27 16.50
C PHE A 47 11.14 -11.32 17.84
N ARG A 48 10.88 -12.53 18.34
CA ARG A 48 10.46 -12.81 19.71
C ARG A 48 11.48 -13.73 20.38
N TRP A 49 11.83 -13.43 21.62
CA TRP A 49 12.68 -14.30 22.42
C TRP A 49 11.90 -15.54 22.88
N ILE A 50 12.48 -16.73 22.73
CA ILE A 50 11.93 -17.99 23.24
C ILE A 50 12.89 -18.53 24.29
N SER A 51 12.47 -18.51 25.56
CA SER A 51 13.29 -18.95 26.69
C SER A 51 13.68 -20.43 26.59
N MET A 52 12.79 -21.29 26.09
CA MET A 52 13.05 -22.74 25.96
C MET A 52 14.21 -23.06 25.00
N SER A 53 14.43 -22.23 23.98
CA SER A 53 15.49 -22.41 22.99
C SER A 53 16.61 -21.39 23.14
N GLU A 54 16.56 -20.55 24.19
CA GLU A 54 17.49 -19.45 24.45
C GLU A 54 17.84 -18.62 23.21
N GLY A 55 16.81 -18.28 22.41
CA GLY A 55 17.02 -17.74 21.06
C GLY A 55 15.95 -16.79 20.57
N TRP A 56 16.35 -15.98 19.59
CA TRP A 56 15.45 -15.08 18.86
C TRP A 56 14.77 -15.82 17.71
N ASN A 57 13.46 -16.03 17.83
CA ASN A 57 12.64 -16.59 16.75
C ASN A 57 12.13 -15.47 15.84
N ASN A 58 12.30 -15.64 14.53
CA ASN A 58 11.80 -14.70 13.52
C ASN A 58 10.30 -14.93 13.30
N LEU A 59 9.47 -13.95 13.63
CA LEU A 59 8.02 -14.04 13.48
C LEU A 59 7.51 -13.47 12.15
N TRP A 60 8.23 -12.50 11.59
CA TRP A 60 7.82 -11.82 10.37
C TRP A 60 9.00 -11.06 9.78
N TYR A 61 9.05 -10.95 8.45
CA TYR A 61 10.00 -10.11 7.76
C TYR A 61 9.40 -9.50 6.50
N GLY A 62 9.95 -8.36 6.07
CA GLY A 62 9.59 -7.70 4.82
C GLY A 62 10.85 -7.12 4.13
N PRO A 63 10.90 -7.13 2.79
CA PRO A 63 9.96 -7.80 1.87
C PRO A 63 10.10 -9.33 1.95
N ASN A 64 8.99 -10.05 1.79
CA ASN A 64 8.89 -11.52 1.88
C ASN A 64 8.31 -12.20 0.63
N GLU A 65 7.84 -11.41 -0.35
CA GLU A 65 7.16 -11.88 -1.55
C GLU A 65 7.51 -10.96 -2.73
N ALA A 66 7.31 -11.44 -3.96
CA ALA A 66 7.57 -10.66 -5.18
C ALA A 66 6.78 -9.35 -5.21
N CYS A 67 5.50 -9.37 -4.81
CA CYS A 67 4.66 -8.17 -4.74
C CYS A 67 4.99 -7.20 -3.60
N SER A 68 5.87 -7.59 -2.68
CA SER A 68 6.35 -6.73 -1.58
C SER A 68 7.57 -5.89 -2.00
N ILE A 69 8.16 -6.18 -3.17
CA ILE A 69 9.25 -5.40 -3.75
C ILE A 69 8.68 -4.09 -4.31
N TYR A 70 9.34 -2.98 -3.99
CA TYR A 70 8.95 -1.66 -4.48
C TYR A 70 8.88 -1.65 -6.01
N ASN A 71 7.74 -1.19 -6.54
CA ASN A 71 7.51 -1.02 -7.97
C ASN A 71 7.68 -2.33 -8.76
N ALA A 72 7.28 -3.46 -8.17
CA ALA A 72 7.28 -4.77 -8.83
C ALA A 72 6.51 -4.75 -10.17
N CYS A 73 5.43 -3.97 -10.23
CA CYS A 73 4.65 -3.72 -11.45
C CYS A 73 4.70 -2.24 -11.81
N GLY A 74 4.77 -1.96 -13.11
CA GLY A 74 4.86 -0.60 -13.62
C GLY A 74 3.58 0.24 -13.42
N PRO A 75 3.62 1.52 -13.84
CA PRO A 75 2.53 2.47 -13.60
C PRO A 75 1.16 1.96 -14.05
N TYR A 76 0.13 2.21 -13.24
CA TYR A 76 -1.26 1.76 -13.45
C TYR A 76 -1.44 0.23 -13.56
N GLY A 77 -0.40 -0.53 -13.23
CA GLY A 77 -0.47 -1.96 -12.94
C GLY A 77 -0.55 -2.19 -11.44
N TYR A 78 -1.04 -3.37 -11.05
CA TYR A 78 -0.99 -3.87 -9.69
C TYR A 78 -0.42 -5.28 -9.67
N CYS A 79 0.28 -5.60 -8.58
CA CYS A 79 0.83 -6.93 -8.35
C CYS A 79 -0.18 -7.83 -7.63
N ASP A 80 -0.31 -9.06 -8.10
CA ASP A 80 -1.22 -10.08 -7.60
C ASP A 80 -0.52 -11.44 -7.57
N MET A 81 -0.29 -11.95 -6.36
CA MET A 81 0.40 -13.21 -6.12
C MET A 81 -0.39 -14.42 -6.62
N ASP A 82 -1.70 -14.28 -6.83
CA ASP A 82 -2.59 -15.36 -7.27
C ASP A 82 -2.67 -15.48 -8.81
N THR A 83 -1.91 -14.66 -9.54
CA THR A 83 -1.94 -14.59 -11.00
C THR A 83 -0.59 -14.88 -11.64
N SER A 84 -0.61 -15.39 -12.88
CA SER A 84 0.57 -15.57 -13.72
C SER A 84 0.31 -14.97 -15.11
N PRO A 85 1.01 -13.89 -15.51
CA PRO A 85 2.04 -13.16 -14.75
C PRO A 85 1.46 -12.40 -13.55
N VAL A 86 2.28 -12.13 -12.52
CA VAL A 86 1.86 -11.45 -11.27
C VAL A 86 1.41 -10.00 -11.49
N CYS A 87 1.88 -9.36 -12.56
CA CYS A 87 1.48 -8.00 -12.88
C CYS A 87 0.21 -7.98 -13.73
N ASN A 88 -0.75 -7.16 -13.31
CA ASN A 88 -2.04 -6.99 -13.95
C ASN A 88 -2.32 -5.51 -14.21
N CYS A 89 -2.99 -5.18 -15.31
CA CYS A 89 -3.46 -3.82 -15.53
C CYS A 89 -4.76 -3.57 -14.76
N ILE A 90 -4.88 -2.39 -14.14
CA ILE A 90 -6.15 -1.93 -13.56
C ILE A 90 -7.24 -1.98 -14.65
N ARG A 91 -8.45 -2.43 -14.30
CA ARG A 91 -9.58 -2.48 -15.23
C ARG A 91 -9.83 -1.09 -15.84
N GLY A 92 -9.90 -1.01 -17.16
CA GLY A 92 -9.93 0.26 -17.92
C GLY A 92 -8.57 0.69 -18.48
N PHE A 93 -7.49 -0.01 -18.11
CA PHE A 93 -6.15 0.15 -18.66
C PHE A 93 -5.77 -1.06 -19.52
N LYS A 94 -4.81 -0.88 -20.42
CA LYS A 94 -4.18 -1.91 -21.25
C LYS A 94 -2.67 -1.84 -21.10
N LYS A 95 -1.97 -2.95 -21.38
CA LYS A 95 -0.51 -2.99 -21.43
C LYS A 95 0.00 -1.90 -22.37
N ARG A 96 1.02 -1.14 -21.97
CA ARG A 96 1.57 -0.05 -22.79
C ARG A 96 2.08 -0.57 -24.14
N ASN A 97 2.85 -1.66 -24.09
CA ASN A 97 3.35 -2.41 -25.22
C ASN A 97 3.34 -3.90 -24.84
N LEU A 98 2.74 -4.76 -25.65
CA LEU A 98 2.58 -6.18 -25.32
C LEU A 98 3.92 -6.92 -25.27
N LEU A 99 4.77 -6.71 -26.28
CA LEU A 99 6.07 -7.38 -26.40
C LEU A 99 7.02 -6.96 -25.27
N GLU A 100 7.05 -5.66 -24.97
CA GLU A 100 7.87 -5.13 -23.89
C GLU A 100 7.35 -5.56 -22.52
N TRP A 101 6.03 -5.60 -22.33
CA TRP A 101 5.42 -6.11 -21.11
C TRP A 101 5.87 -7.55 -20.79
N GLU A 102 5.88 -8.42 -21.80
CA GLU A 102 6.34 -9.80 -21.65
C GLU A 102 7.84 -9.88 -21.36
N ARG A 103 8.65 -9.03 -22.00
CA ARG A 103 10.10 -8.98 -21.76
C ARG A 103 10.47 -8.42 -20.39
N THR A 104 9.68 -7.50 -19.85
CA THR A 104 10.00 -6.79 -18.60
C THR A 104 9.11 -7.23 -17.44
N ASN A 105 8.38 -8.34 -17.59
CA ASN A 105 7.43 -8.85 -16.60
C ASN A 105 6.47 -7.77 -16.07
N GLY A 106 6.04 -6.86 -16.94
CA GLY A 106 5.08 -5.80 -16.61
C GLY A 106 5.66 -4.51 -16.03
N SER A 107 6.99 -4.34 -15.95
CA SER A 107 7.60 -3.10 -15.44
C SER A 107 7.31 -1.87 -16.31
N ILE A 108 7.00 -2.06 -17.60
CA ILE A 108 6.64 -0.96 -18.52
C ILE A 108 5.28 -0.33 -18.18
N GLY A 109 4.46 -1.05 -17.41
CA GLY A 109 3.17 -0.57 -16.93
C GLY A 109 2.07 -0.55 -17.99
N CYS A 110 0.98 0.09 -17.60
CA CYS A 110 -0.27 0.14 -18.33
C CYS A 110 -0.59 1.59 -18.73
N VAL A 111 -1.48 1.73 -19.70
CA VAL A 111 -2.02 3.02 -20.17
C VAL A 111 -3.53 2.93 -20.27
N ARG A 112 -4.23 4.05 -20.06
CA ARG A 112 -5.70 4.08 -20.16
C ARG A 112 -6.15 3.63 -21.55
N LYS A 113 -7.22 2.84 -21.62
CA LYS A 113 -7.84 2.44 -22.89
C LYS A 113 -8.51 3.63 -23.60
N THR A 114 -9.09 4.54 -22.81
CA THR A 114 -9.82 5.72 -23.28
C THR A 114 -9.24 6.97 -22.63
N ARG A 115 -9.09 8.04 -23.43
CA ARG A 115 -8.63 9.34 -22.94
C ARG A 115 -9.71 9.97 -22.05
N LEU A 116 -9.28 10.58 -20.95
CA LEU A 116 -10.16 11.30 -20.01
C LEU A 116 -10.71 12.58 -20.63
N SER A 117 -11.94 12.93 -20.28
CA SER A 117 -12.57 14.21 -20.65
C SER A 117 -12.65 15.20 -19.48
N CYS A 118 -12.17 14.81 -18.30
CA CYS A 118 -12.33 15.48 -17.00
C CYS A 118 -13.80 15.57 -16.57
N ARG A 119 -14.63 16.26 -17.35
CA ARG A 119 -16.08 16.31 -17.14
C ARG A 119 -16.71 15.02 -17.62
N GLY A 120 -17.50 14.40 -16.74
CA GLY A 120 -18.20 13.14 -17.03
C GLY A 120 -17.36 11.89 -16.77
N ASP A 121 -16.10 12.03 -16.37
CA ASP A 121 -15.29 10.89 -15.95
C ASP A 121 -15.85 10.23 -14.68
N GLY A 122 -15.57 8.94 -14.53
CA GLY A 122 -15.98 8.14 -13.38
C GLY A 122 -14.80 7.39 -12.76
N PHE A 123 -15.05 6.79 -11.60
CA PHE A 123 -14.04 6.05 -10.85
C PHE A 123 -14.35 4.56 -10.79
N LEU A 124 -13.28 3.78 -10.78
CA LEU A 124 -13.33 2.36 -10.45
C LEU A 124 -12.91 2.19 -8.99
N LYS A 125 -13.80 1.66 -8.14
CA LYS A 125 -13.42 1.26 -6.78
C LYS A 125 -12.51 0.03 -6.85
N LEU A 126 -11.29 0.18 -6.35
CA LEU A 126 -10.38 -0.95 -6.09
C LEU A 126 -10.53 -1.36 -4.61
N THR A 127 -10.57 -2.66 -4.35
CA THR A 127 -10.73 -3.22 -3.00
C THR A 127 -9.54 -4.09 -2.65
N LYS A 128 -9.24 -4.20 -1.35
CA LYS A 128 -8.12 -5.00 -0.82
C LYS A 128 -6.78 -4.68 -1.48
N VAL A 129 -6.51 -3.40 -1.76
CA VAL A 129 -5.25 -2.95 -2.36
C VAL A 129 -4.39 -2.23 -1.34
N LYS A 130 -3.08 -2.39 -1.46
CA LYS A 130 -2.11 -1.42 -0.94
C LYS A 130 -2.29 -0.13 -1.72
N LEU A 131 -2.41 0.99 -1.02
CA LEU A 131 -2.49 2.31 -1.66
C LEU A 131 -1.22 2.58 -2.48
N PRO A 132 -1.34 3.29 -3.62
CA PRO A 132 -0.17 3.67 -4.40
C PRO A 132 0.82 4.53 -3.59
N GLU A 133 2.07 4.62 -4.03
CA GLU A 133 3.03 5.51 -3.39
C GLU A 133 2.51 6.95 -3.28
N THR A 134 2.88 7.66 -2.22
CA THR A 134 2.27 8.95 -1.86
C THR A 134 3.08 10.17 -2.29
N LYS A 135 4.13 10.01 -3.11
CA LYS A 135 5.00 11.11 -3.56
C LYS A 135 4.24 12.22 -4.30
N GLY A 136 3.26 11.85 -5.12
CA GLY A 136 2.37 12.76 -5.86
C GLY A 136 1.00 12.96 -5.22
N ALA A 137 0.87 12.65 -3.93
CA ALA A 137 -0.40 12.68 -3.22
C ALA A 137 -0.52 13.88 -2.27
N THR A 138 -1.76 14.32 -2.06
CA THR A 138 -2.13 15.32 -1.05
C THR A 138 -3.11 14.71 -0.06
N VAL A 139 -3.07 15.17 1.20
CA VAL A 139 -3.92 14.66 2.28
C VAL A 139 -4.75 15.80 2.88
N ASP A 140 -6.02 15.54 3.12
CA ASP A 140 -6.96 16.44 3.81
C ASP A 140 -7.80 15.63 4.80
N MET A 141 -7.45 15.70 6.08
CA MET A 141 -8.11 14.94 7.14
C MET A 141 -9.49 15.48 7.55
N LYS A 142 -9.89 16.65 7.03
CA LYS A 142 -11.12 17.34 7.47
C LYS A 142 -12.36 16.97 6.64
N ILE A 143 -12.16 16.41 5.46
CA ILE A 143 -13.24 16.12 4.52
C ILE A 143 -13.60 14.64 4.50
N SER A 144 -14.84 14.36 4.13
CA SER A 144 -15.37 13.01 3.98
C SER A 144 -14.93 12.35 2.67
N SER A 145 -15.07 11.02 2.60
CA SER A 145 -14.88 10.24 1.37
C SER A 145 -15.70 10.78 0.18
N LYS A 146 -16.94 11.25 0.42
CA LYS A 146 -17.80 11.83 -0.63
C LYS A 146 -17.27 13.17 -1.15
N GLU A 147 -16.86 14.06 -0.24
CA GLU A 147 -16.22 15.34 -0.62
C GLU A 147 -14.89 15.11 -1.33
N CYS A 148 -14.16 14.05 -0.97
CA CYS A 148 -12.93 13.64 -1.64
C CYS A 148 -13.18 13.27 -3.11
N GLU A 149 -14.24 12.51 -3.39
CA GLU A 149 -14.65 12.19 -4.76
C GLU A 149 -14.98 13.47 -5.55
N GLU A 150 -15.79 14.37 -4.97
CA GLU A 150 -16.16 15.63 -5.62
C GLU A 150 -14.95 16.53 -5.90
N LYS A 151 -14.01 16.60 -4.96
CA LYS A 151 -12.76 17.35 -5.10
C LYS A 151 -11.90 16.78 -6.23
N CYS A 152 -11.74 15.46 -6.28
CA CYS A 152 -11.02 14.78 -7.36
C CYS A 152 -11.70 14.97 -8.72
N ARG A 153 -13.04 14.91 -8.80
CA ARG A 153 -13.79 15.18 -10.06
C ARG A 153 -13.57 16.58 -10.62
N ARG A 154 -13.35 17.57 -9.75
CA ARG A 154 -13.13 18.98 -10.15
C ARG A 154 -11.70 19.25 -10.58
N ASP A 155 -10.75 18.42 -10.16
CA ASP A 155 -9.35 18.53 -10.54
C ASP A 155 -9.03 17.59 -11.71
N CYS A 156 -8.84 18.16 -12.90
CA CYS A 156 -8.54 17.38 -14.11
C CYS A 156 -7.18 16.65 -14.07
N ASN A 157 -6.32 16.94 -13.09
CA ASN A 157 -5.06 16.22 -12.88
C ASN A 157 -5.20 15.06 -11.86
N CYS A 158 -6.34 14.96 -11.17
CA CYS A 158 -6.59 13.87 -10.23
C CYS A 158 -6.67 12.53 -10.96
N THR A 159 -5.92 11.54 -10.49
CA THR A 159 -5.90 10.19 -11.08
C THR A 159 -6.51 9.12 -10.19
N ALA A 160 -6.51 9.32 -8.87
CA ALA A 160 -7.16 8.46 -7.88
C ALA A 160 -7.42 9.22 -6.57
N PHE A 161 -8.33 8.68 -5.76
CA PHE A 161 -8.53 9.13 -4.38
C PHE A 161 -8.81 7.95 -3.44
N SER A 162 -8.65 8.17 -2.14
CA SER A 162 -8.98 7.20 -1.09
C SER A 162 -9.25 7.90 0.24
N SER A 163 -9.84 7.20 1.19
CA SER A 163 -9.94 7.65 2.58
C SER A 163 -8.57 7.58 3.26
N ALA A 164 -8.25 8.57 4.10
CA ALA A 164 -6.96 8.61 4.79
C ALA A 164 -6.92 7.72 6.05
N ASP A 165 -8.05 7.59 6.76
CA ASP A 165 -8.19 6.73 7.93
C ASP A 165 -9.40 5.81 7.78
N ILE A 166 -9.16 4.50 7.89
CA ILE A 166 -10.16 3.43 7.76
C ILE A 166 -10.78 3.01 9.11
N ARG A 167 -10.25 3.49 10.25
CA ARG A 167 -10.74 3.13 11.59
C ARG A 167 -12.01 3.89 11.97
N LYS A 168 -12.08 5.15 11.56
CA LYS A 168 -13.28 5.98 11.64
C LYS A 168 -14.06 5.79 10.35
N VAL A 169 -15.36 6.12 10.35
CA VAL A 169 -16.21 6.08 9.15
C VAL A 169 -15.52 6.84 8.01
N GLU A 170 -14.86 6.09 7.12
CA GLU A 170 -14.05 6.51 5.97
C GLU A 170 -13.69 8.00 5.97
N SER A 171 -12.82 8.39 6.91
CA SER A 171 -12.53 9.81 7.19
C SER A 171 -11.22 10.28 6.58
N GLY A 172 -11.19 11.55 6.21
CA GLY A 172 -10.06 12.15 5.53
C GLY A 172 -9.97 11.71 4.07
N CYS A 173 -9.14 12.41 3.31
CA CYS A 173 -9.03 12.28 1.87
C CYS A 173 -7.56 12.26 1.47
N VAL A 174 -7.21 11.32 0.60
CA VAL A 174 -5.94 11.28 -0.11
C VAL A 174 -6.24 11.38 -1.60
N ILE A 175 -5.62 12.33 -2.29
CA ILE A 175 -5.76 12.54 -3.74
C ILE A 175 -4.40 12.38 -4.40
N TRP A 176 -4.32 11.55 -5.44
CA TRP A 176 -3.13 11.37 -6.26
C TRP A 176 -3.22 12.16 -7.57
N THR A 177 -2.08 12.69 -8.00
CA THR A 177 -1.88 13.22 -9.35
C THR A 177 -0.79 12.42 -10.06
N GLY A 178 -0.90 12.29 -11.39
CA GLY A 178 0.07 11.54 -12.19
C GLY A 178 -0.08 10.01 -12.10
N GLY A 179 1.02 9.30 -12.34
CA GLY A 179 1.04 7.83 -12.40
C GLY A 179 0.83 7.18 -11.05
N LEU A 180 0.00 6.13 -11.01
CA LEU A 180 -0.18 5.30 -9.81
C LEU A 180 0.85 4.17 -9.83
N LEU A 181 1.67 4.07 -8.79
CA LEU A 181 2.80 3.15 -8.69
C LEU A 181 2.73 2.31 -7.41
N ASP A 182 3.42 1.17 -7.42
CA ASP A 182 3.65 0.33 -6.23
C ASP A 182 2.36 -0.23 -5.59
N ILE A 183 1.37 -0.54 -6.43
CA ILE A 183 0.09 -1.13 -6.02
C ILE A 183 0.23 -2.66 -5.98
N ARG A 184 -0.28 -3.28 -4.91
CA ARG A 184 -0.56 -4.73 -4.85
C ARG A 184 -1.95 -4.99 -4.29
N ASN A 185 -2.53 -6.14 -4.58
CA ASN A 185 -3.72 -6.61 -3.88
C ASN A 185 -3.37 -7.52 -2.69
N TYR A 186 -4.39 -7.89 -1.92
CA TYR A 186 -4.35 -8.90 -0.87
C TYR A 186 -5.57 -9.81 -1.04
N ALA A 187 -5.39 -11.12 -0.85
CA ALA A 187 -6.48 -12.09 -0.90
C ALA A 187 -7.53 -11.83 0.21
N SER A 188 -7.06 -11.46 1.40
CA SER A 188 -7.86 -11.04 2.55
C SER A 188 -7.58 -9.57 2.92
N GLY A 189 -8.61 -8.90 3.44
CA GLY A 189 -8.54 -7.51 3.91
C GLY A 189 -9.21 -7.37 5.26
#